data_AF-A0A9Q4FJR5-F1
#
_entry.id   AF-A0A9Q4FJR5-F1
#
_cell.length_a   1.000
_cell.length_b   1.000
_cell.length_c   1.000
_cell.angle_alpha   90.00
_cell.angle_beta   90.00
_cell.angle_gamma   90.00
#
_symmetry.space_group_name_H-M   'P 1'
#
loop_
_entity.id
_entity.type
_entity.pdbx_description
1 polymer ?
#
loop_
_entity_poly.entity_id
_entity_poly.type
_entity_poly.pdbx_seq_one_letter_code
_entity_poly.pdbx_strand_id
1 'polypeptide(L)'
;MLMKQLMGIALSLMLAINTSQGADVMLPEGPLTPLGGERAGNASGTIPAWNGGITEPPQGYKGSGSRHVDPYAGDEPLFTITRANLDQHREHLTPGQVAMFETYPATYQMPIYPPHRSASAPQWVYDNTRRNAGTARLISGGNGFVDAYGGIPFPVPKKGIQAIWNHIARY
;
A
#
# COMPACT_ATOMS: atom_id res chain seq x y z
N MET A 1 43.55 -43.51 37.35
CA MET A 1 44.23 -43.44 36.04
C MET A 1 43.22 -43.86 34.98
N LEU A 2 43.20 -43.16 33.84
CA LEU A 2 42.29 -43.23 32.69
C LEU A 2 40.96 -42.43 32.76
N MET A 3 41.09 -41.17 32.30
CA MET A 3 40.09 -40.43 31.54
C MET A 3 39.47 -41.27 30.41
N LYS A 4 38.17 -41.14 30.17
CA LYS A 4 37.59 -41.08 28.83
C LYS A 4 36.45 -40.07 28.81
N GLN A 5 36.74 -38.90 28.25
CA GLN A 5 35.76 -37.93 27.79
C GLN A 5 34.86 -38.59 26.72
N LEU A 6 33.55 -38.38 26.80
CA LEU A 6 32.70 -38.40 25.61
C LEU A 6 31.84 -37.14 25.60
N MET A 7 32.24 -36.27 24.70
CA MET A 7 31.67 -34.99 24.33
C MET A 7 30.34 -35.26 23.60
N GLY A 8 29.21 -34.98 24.25
CA GLY A 8 27.89 -35.03 23.63
C GLY A 8 27.72 -33.84 22.68
N ILE A 9 27.68 -34.13 21.38
CA ILE A 9 27.45 -33.17 20.30
C ILE A 9 26.04 -32.57 20.46
N ALA A 10 25.96 -31.29 20.86
CA ALA A 10 24.74 -30.52 20.76
C ALA A 10 24.49 -30.17 19.29
N LEU A 11 23.58 -30.90 18.65
CA LEU A 11 23.10 -30.61 17.30
C LEU A 11 22.18 -29.38 17.38
N SER A 12 22.77 -28.18 17.31
CA SER A 12 22.03 -26.94 17.17
C SER A 12 21.37 -26.90 15.80
N LEU A 13 20.08 -27.26 15.76
CA LEU A 13 19.21 -27.09 14.63
C LEU A 13 19.04 -25.59 14.37
N MET A 14 19.85 -25.01 13.49
CA MET A 14 19.59 -23.67 12.96
C MET A 14 18.31 -23.76 12.13
N LEU A 15 17.21 -23.29 12.70
CA LEU A 15 16.00 -23.01 11.96
C LEU A 15 16.34 -21.89 10.96
N ALA A 16 16.60 -22.26 9.71
CA ALA A 16 16.62 -21.31 8.63
C ALA A 16 15.23 -20.68 8.58
N ILE A 17 15.12 -19.43 9.04
CA ILE A 17 13.91 -18.64 8.86
C ILE A 17 13.79 -18.47 7.35
N ASN A 18 12.89 -19.24 6.74
CA ASN A 18 12.52 -19.10 5.34
C ASN A 18 12.23 -17.62 5.06
N THR A 19 13.00 -17.02 4.16
CA THR A 19 12.76 -15.68 3.62
C THR A 19 11.48 -15.61 2.77
N SER A 20 10.69 -16.69 2.68
CA SER A 20 9.46 -16.78 1.87
C SER A 20 8.27 -16.00 2.44
N GLN A 21 8.29 -15.59 3.71
CA GLN A 21 7.15 -14.95 4.35
C GLN A 21 6.64 -13.69 3.61
N GLY A 22 7.52 -12.99 2.87
CA GLY A 22 7.13 -11.81 2.11
C GLY A 22 6.28 -12.10 0.86
N ALA A 23 6.52 -13.22 0.18
CA ALA A 23 5.79 -13.57 -1.05
C ALA A 23 4.44 -14.24 -0.75
N ASP A 24 4.39 -15.09 0.28
CA ASP A 24 3.19 -15.86 0.65
C ASP A 24 2.04 -14.95 1.12
N VAL A 25 2.34 -13.85 1.82
CA VAL A 25 1.33 -12.88 2.28
C VAL A 25 0.71 -12.04 1.15
N MET A 26 1.31 -12.07 -0.05
CA MET A 26 0.88 -11.32 -1.24
C MET A 26 0.14 -12.21 -2.26
N LEU A 27 -0.17 -13.45 -1.91
CA LEU A 27 -1.02 -14.33 -2.71
C LEU A 27 -2.44 -13.73 -2.86
N PRO A 28 -3.24 -14.16 -3.86
CA PRO A 28 -4.60 -13.66 -4.06
C PRO A 28 -5.48 -13.72 -2.80
N GLU A 29 -5.33 -14.79 -2.02
CA GLU A 29 -5.98 -15.06 -0.73
C GLU A 29 -5.24 -14.47 0.48
N GLY A 30 -4.07 -13.87 0.26
CA GLY A 30 -3.23 -13.29 1.30
C GLY A 30 -3.74 -11.96 1.83
N PRO A 31 -3.30 -11.55 3.03
CA PRO A 31 -3.75 -10.32 3.69
C PRO A 31 -3.26 -9.03 3.01
N LEU A 32 -2.26 -9.12 2.13
CA LEU A 32 -1.73 -7.99 1.38
C LEU A 32 -2.22 -8.00 -0.07
N THR A 33 -2.37 -6.81 -0.64
CA THR A 33 -2.54 -6.63 -2.08
C THR A 33 -1.28 -7.12 -2.81
N PRO A 34 -1.33 -7.33 -4.14
CA PRO A 34 -0.14 -7.68 -4.92
C PRO A 34 0.98 -6.63 -4.91
N LEU A 35 0.74 -5.46 -4.30
CA LEU A 35 1.70 -4.38 -4.12
C LEU A 35 2.17 -4.22 -2.66
N GLY A 36 1.74 -5.11 -1.75
CA GLY A 36 2.19 -5.11 -0.36
C GLY A 36 1.40 -4.20 0.59
N GLY A 37 0.34 -3.56 0.11
CA GLY A 37 -0.59 -2.80 0.97
C GLY A 37 -1.58 -3.72 1.66
N GLU A 38 -2.17 -3.29 2.78
CA GLU A 38 -3.24 -4.04 3.43
C GLU A 38 -4.44 -4.23 2.49
N ARG A 39 -4.93 -5.47 2.34
CA ARG A 39 -6.06 -5.79 1.45
C ARG A 39 -7.41 -5.46 2.08
N ALA A 40 -7.53 -5.66 3.38
CA ALA A 40 -8.79 -5.48 4.11
C ALA A 40 -9.29 -4.02 4.02
N GLY A 41 -10.59 -3.87 4.23
CA GLY A 41 -11.19 -2.58 4.57
C GLY A 41 -10.90 -2.24 6.04
N ASN A 42 -11.31 -1.05 6.47
CA ASN A 42 -11.16 -0.69 7.89
C ASN A 42 -12.27 -1.32 8.75
N ALA A 43 -12.02 -1.42 10.06
CA ALA A 43 -12.95 -2.04 11.00
C ALA A 43 -14.31 -1.32 11.10
N SER A 44 -14.36 -0.01 10.82
CA SER A 44 -15.61 0.76 10.81
C SER A 44 -16.45 0.56 9.56
N GLY A 45 -15.96 -0.19 8.56
CA GLY A 45 -16.67 -0.45 7.30
C GLY A 45 -16.78 0.76 6.38
N THR A 46 -16.08 1.86 6.67
CA THR A 46 -16.11 3.07 5.85
C THR A 46 -15.15 2.99 4.67
N ILE A 47 -14.06 2.23 4.78
CA ILE A 47 -13.11 1.97 3.69
C ILE A 47 -13.33 0.53 3.21
N PRO A 48 -13.63 0.29 1.92
CA PRO A 48 -13.83 -1.06 1.40
C PRO A 48 -12.51 -1.83 1.31
N ALA A 49 -12.61 -3.17 1.26
CA ALA A 49 -11.47 -4.01 0.91
C ALA A 49 -11.04 -3.76 -0.55
N TRP A 50 -9.75 -3.95 -0.84
CA TRP A 50 -9.26 -3.93 -2.22
C TRP A 50 -9.62 -5.24 -2.92
N ASN A 51 -10.33 -5.12 -4.05
CA ASN A 51 -10.90 -6.24 -4.81
C ASN A 51 -10.32 -6.37 -6.24
N GLY A 52 -9.24 -5.64 -6.56
CA GLY A 52 -8.62 -5.67 -7.88
C GLY A 52 -8.39 -4.28 -8.50
N GLY A 53 -9.16 -3.28 -8.04
CA GLY A 53 -9.15 -1.95 -8.62
C GLY A 53 -9.82 -1.93 -10.01
N ILE A 54 -9.55 -0.87 -10.79
CA ILE A 54 -10.09 -0.71 -12.15
C ILE A 54 -9.19 -1.49 -13.13
N THR A 55 -9.71 -2.55 -13.75
CA THR A 55 -8.94 -3.40 -14.68
C THR A 55 -9.27 -3.13 -16.15
N GLU A 56 -10.35 -2.43 -16.42
CA GLU A 56 -10.80 -2.07 -17.77
C GLU A 56 -11.03 -0.56 -17.85
N PRO A 57 -10.85 0.07 -19.03
CA PRO A 57 -11.10 1.49 -19.18
C PRO A 57 -12.54 1.87 -18.81
N PRO A 58 -12.76 2.97 -18.07
CA PRO A 58 -14.11 3.44 -17.76
C PRO A 58 -14.91 3.74 -19.03
N GLN A 59 -16.23 3.56 -18.95
CA GLN A 59 -17.13 3.84 -20.06
C GLN A 59 -16.93 5.27 -20.58
N GLY A 60 -16.75 5.41 -21.90
CA GLY A 60 -16.55 6.71 -22.54
C GLY A 60 -15.11 7.19 -22.60
N TYR A 61 -14.14 6.44 -22.05
CA TYR A 61 -12.72 6.74 -22.26
C TYR A 61 -12.36 6.61 -23.75
N LYS A 62 -11.72 7.64 -24.32
CA LYS A 62 -11.42 7.74 -25.76
C LYS A 62 -9.98 7.34 -26.12
N GLY A 63 -9.25 6.74 -25.18
CA GLY A 63 -7.86 6.32 -25.39
C GLY A 63 -6.84 7.40 -25.05
N SER A 64 -5.58 7.10 -25.38
CA SER A 64 -4.42 7.91 -25.04
C SER A 64 -4.53 9.34 -25.58
N GLY A 65 -4.12 10.32 -24.77
CA GLY A 65 -4.20 11.75 -25.11
C GLY A 65 -5.58 12.38 -24.89
N SER A 66 -6.61 11.59 -24.55
CA SER A 66 -7.92 12.13 -24.15
C SER A 66 -7.97 12.47 -22.66
N ARG A 67 -8.94 13.31 -22.27
CA ARG A 67 -9.21 13.60 -20.86
C ARG A 67 -9.67 12.32 -20.16
N HIS A 68 -9.05 11.98 -19.04
CA HIS A 68 -9.49 10.86 -18.21
C HIS A 68 -10.96 11.03 -17.79
N VAL A 69 -11.71 9.95 -17.87
CA VAL A 69 -13.10 9.88 -17.43
C VAL A 69 -13.13 9.58 -15.94
N ASP A 70 -14.06 10.19 -15.23
CA ASP A 70 -14.34 9.84 -13.84
C ASP A 70 -15.06 8.47 -13.79
N PRO A 71 -14.43 7.42 -13.25
CA PRO A 71 -15.05 6.10 -13.13
C PRO A 71 -16.24 6.07 -12.18
N TYR A 72 -16.41 7.08 -11.33
CA TYR A 72 -17.42 7.16 -10.29
C TYR A 72 -18.31 8.39 -10.47
N ALA A 73 -18.56 8.81 -11.71
CA ALA A 73 -19.34 10.02 -12.01
C ALA A 73 -20.78 10.02 -11.46
N GLY A 74 -21.31 8.86 -11.07
CA GLY A 74 -22.61 8.71 -10.44
C GLY A 74 -22.58 8.71 -8.91
N ASP A 75 -21.41 8.87 -8.29
CA ASP A 75 -21.31 8.96 -6.83
C ASP A 75 -21.89 10.28 -6.33
N GLU A 76 -22.74 10.17 -5.32
CA GLU A 76 -23.30 11.31 -4.62
C GLU A 76 -22.52 11.57 -3.31
N PRO A 77 -22.41 12.83 -2.85
CA PRO A 77 -21.83 13.11 -1.55
C PRO A 77 -22.61 12.40 -0.43
N LEU A 78 -21.89 11.72 0.47
CA LEU A 78 -22.43 11.19 1.72
C LEU A 78 -22.90 12.33 2.62
N PHE A 79 -22.12 13.41 2.67
CA PHE A 79 -22.42 14.67 3.35
C PHE A 79 -21.46 15.76 2.85
N THR A 80 -21.75 17.01 3.21
CA THR A 80 -20.87 18.14 2.91
C THR A 80 -20.47 18.85 4.19
N ILE A 81 -19.15 19.00 4.40
CA ILE A 81 -18.62 19.82 5.47
C ILE A 81 -18.67 21.28 5.02
N THR A 82 -19.21 22.12 5.88
CA THR A 82 -19.30 23.58 5.71
C THR A 82 -18.85 24.24 7.01
N ARG A 83 -18.78 25.58 7.04
CA ARG A 83 -18.47 26.28 8.29
C ARG A 83 -19.46 25.96 9.42
N ALA A 84 -20.73 25.67 9.08
CA ALA A 84 -21.81 25.46 10.04
C ALA A 84 -21.71 24.15 10.83
N ASN A 85 -21.17 23.08 10.23
CA ASN A 85 -20.97 21.77 10.88
C ASN A 85 -19.49 21.44 11.11
N LEU A 86 -18.57 22.39 10.86
CA LEU A 86 -17.13 22.21 10.98
C LEU A 86 -16.73 21.54 12.30
N ASP A 87 -17.29 22.01 13.41
CA ASP A 87 -16.93 21.55 14.76
C ASP A 87 -17.24 20.05 14.96
N GLN A 88 -18.21 19.49 14.23
CA GLN A 88 -18.57 18.06 14.27
C GLN A 88 -17.53 17.16 13.57
N HIS A 89 -16.68 17.74 12.73
CA HIS A 89 -15.73 17.01 11.89
C HIS A 89 -14.27 17.44 12.10
N ARG A 90 -13.98 18.36 13.03
CA ARG A 90 -12.65 18.94 13.24
C ARG A 90 -11.55 17.90 13.46
N GLU A 91 -11.86 16.80 14.14
CA GLU A 91 -10.90 15.72 14.40
C GLU A 91 -10.42 15.00 13.13
N HIS A 92 -11.14 15.13 12.01
CA HIS A 92 -10.78 14.56 10.72
C HIS A 92 -10.09 15.56 9.79
N LEU A 93 -9.91 16.81 10.23
CA LEU A 93 -9.40 17.90 9.41
C LEU A 93 -8.04 18.37 9.91
N THR A 94 -7.13 18.61 8.97
CA THR A 94 -5.85 19.26 9.24
C THR A 94 -6.06 20.73 9.61
N PRO A 95 -5.12 21.36 10.34
CA PRO A 95 -5.20 22.80 10.65
C PRO A 95 -5.38 23.67 9.40
N GLY A 96 -4.74 23.30 8.28
CA GLY A 96 -4.89 24.02 7.00
C GLY A 96 -6.30 23.93 6.43
N GLN A 97 -6.95 22.76 6.50
CA GLN A 97 -8.34 22.60 6.05
C GLN A 97 -9.31 23.39 6.95
N VAL A 98 -9.10 23.38 8.27
CA VAL A 98 -9.88 24.19 9.22
C VAL A 98 -9.74 25.68 8.90
N ALA A 99 -8.53 26.16 8.64
CA ALA A 99 -8.27 27.55 8.29
C ALA A 99 -8.98 27.99 6.99
N MET A 100 -9.17 27.08 6.03
CA MET A 100 -9.92 27.39 4.80
C MET A 100 -11.41 27.68 5.09
N PHE A 101 -12.04 26.94 6.00
CA PHE A 101 -13.42 27.23 6.42
C PHE A 101 -13.54 28.53 7.21
N GLU A 102 -12.52 28.92 7.97
CA GLU A 102 -12.50 30.19 8.70
C GLU A 102 -12.26 31.39 7.78
N THR A 103 -11.40 31.22 6.76
CA THR A 103 -11.08 32.25 5.77
C THR A 103 -12.24 32.47 4.79
N TYR A 104 -12.92 31.39 4.38
CA TYR A 104 -13.97 31.41 3.37
C TYR A 104 -15.27 30.77 3.87
N PRO A 105 -15.89 31.30 4.94
CA PRO A 105 -16.98 30.61 5.65
C PRO A 105 -18.26 30.43 4.83
N ALA A 106 -18.48 31.27 3.82
CA ALA A 106 -19.67 31.23 2.96
C ALA A 106 -19.49 30.38 1.70
N THR A 107 -18.25 30.17 1.23
CA THR A 107 -17.99 29.59 -0.10
C THR A 107 -17.18 28.30 -0.07
N TYR A 108 -16.36 28.08 0.97
CA TYR A 108 -15.61 26.84 1.09
C TYR A 108 -16.48 25.73 1.65
N GLN A 109 -16.56 24.64 0.90
CA GLN A 109 -17.29 23.43 1.23
C GLN A 109 -16.45 22.22 0.85
N MET A 110 -16.59 21.13 1.59
CA MET A 110 -15.92 19.87 1.33
C MET A 110 -16.98 18.77 1.21
N PRO A 111 -17.46 18.46 0.00
CA PRO A 111 -18.32 17.30 -0.23
C PRO A 111 -17.50 16.03 -0.01
N ILE A 112 -18.02 15.13 0.82
CA ILE A 112 -17.38 13.86 1.17
C ILE A 112 -18.10 12.75 0.43
N TYR A 113 -17.35 11.99 -0.38
CA TYR A 113 -17.88 10.92 -1.23
C TYR A 113 -17.56 9.53 -0.66
N PRO A 114 -18.27 8.48 -1.10
CA PRO A 114 -17.88 7.10 -0.81
C PRO A 114 -16.42 6.84 -1.23
N PRO A 115 -15.61 6.16 -0.41
CA PRO A 115 -14.25 5.85 -0.80
C PRO A 115 -14.19 4.61 -1.70
N HIS A 116 -13.30 4.66 -2.68
CA HIS A 116 -13.00 3.55 -3.59
C HIS A 116 -11.53 3.16 -3.51
N ARG A 117 -11.23 1.86 -3.57
CA ARG A 117 -9.87 1.35 -3.70
C ARG A 117 -9.61 0.93 -5.14
N SER A 118 -9.54 1.92 -6.02
CA SER A 118 -9.52 1.78 -7.49
C SER A 118 -8.16 1.49 -8.10
N ALA A 119 -7.07 1.71 -7.36
CA ALA A 119 -5.71 1.54 -7.88
C ALA A 119 -5.45 0.09 -8.30
N SER A 120 -4.93 -0.07 -9.51
CA SER A 120 -4.53 -1.33 -10.11
C SER A 120 -3.20 -1.13 -10.85
N ALA A 121 -2.50 -2.22 -11.15
CA ALA A 121 -1.32 -2.22 -12.00
C ALA A 121 -1.39 -3.39 -13.00
N PRO A 122 -0.66 -3.32 -14.11
CA PRO A 122 -0.54 -4.45 -15.03
C PRO A 122 -0.02 -5.71 -14.33
N GLN A 123 -0.44 -6.88 -14.80
CA GLN A 123 -0.10 -8.17 -14.18
C GLN A 123 1.42 -8.37 -13.99
N TRP A 124 2.24 -7.94 -14.96
CA TRP A 124 3.70 -8.07 -14.87
C TRP A 124 4.30 -7.30 -13.69
N VAL A 125 3.68 -6.18 -13.26
CA VAL A 125 4.10 -5.41 -12.08
C VAL A 125 3.84 -6.22 -10.82
N TYR A 126 2.68 -6.87 -10.73
CA TYR A 126 2.33 -7.73 -9.60
C TYR A 126 3.25 -8.95 -9.50
N ASP A 127 3.53 -9.60 -10.63
CA ASP A 127 4.39 -10.78 -10.68
C ASP A 127 5.83 -10.44 -10.28
N ASN A 128 6.38 -9.34 -10.82
CA ASN A 128 7.70 -8.86 -10.44
C ASN A 128 7.76 -8.39 -8.99
N THR A 129 6.73 -7.71 -8.49
CA THR A 129 6.68 -7.27 -7.10
C THR A 129 6.72 -8.48 -6.15
N ARG A 130 5.94 -9.53 -6.45
CA ARG A 130 5.99 -10.79 -5.69
C ARG A 130 7.38 -11.45 -5.76
N ARG A 131 8.02 -11.46 -6.92
CA ARG A 131 9.39 -11.95 -7.07
C ARG A 131 10.38 -11.15 -6.21
N ASN A 132 10.30 -9.82 -6.29
CA ASN A 132 11.16 -8.90 -5.54
C ASN A 132 11.06 -9.12 -4.03
N ALA A 133 9.88 -9.50 -3.51
CA ALA A 133 9.70 -9.83 -2.10
C ALA A 133 10.68 -10.92 -1.59
N GLY A 134 11.09 -11.85 -2.46
CA GLY A 134 12.04 -12.91 -2.15
C GLY A 134 13.48 -12.65 -2.61
N THR A 135 13.70 -11.74 -3.57
CA THR A 135 15.01 -11.57 -4.21
C THR A 135 15.69 -10.24 -3.90
N ALA A 136 14.92 -9.16 -3.70
CA ALA A 136 15.47 -7.82 -3.57
C ALA A 136 16.30 -7.67 -2.29
N ARG A 137 17.46 -7.02 -2.41
CA ARG A 137 18.35 -6.75 -1.27
C ARG A 137 19.03 -5.40 -1.38
N LEU A 138 19.20 -4.76 -0.22
CA LEU A 138 20.00 -3.55 -0.12
C LEU A 138 21.48 -3.87 -0.32
N ILE A 139 22.20 -2.92 -0.92
CA ILE A 139 23.65 -2.96 -1.09
C ILE A 139 24.26 -1.64 -0.61
N SER A 140 25.59 -1.62 -0.48
CA SER A 140 26.35 -0.40 -0.16
C SER A 140 25.82 0.35 1.07
N GLY A 141 25.48 -0.37 2.13
CA GLY A 141 24.94 0.21 3.37
C GLY A 141 23.51 0.77 3.27
N GLY A 142 22.80 0.52 2.18
CA GLY A 142 21.47 1.08 1.93
C GLY A 142 21.43 2.14 0.83
N ASN A 143 22.59 2.53 0.28
CA ASN A 143 22.71 3.49 -0.83
C ASN A 143 22.32 2.90 -2.20
N GLY A 144 21.87 1.65 -2.24
CA GLY A 144 21.29 1.04 -3.43
C GLY A 144 20.56 -0.27 -3.10
N PHE A 145 19.96 -0.85 -4.12
CA PHE A 145 19.42 -2.20 -4.08
C PHE A 145 19.68 -2.94 -5.39
N VAL A 146 19.65 -4.26 -5.34
CA VAL A 146 19.80 -5.15 -6.51
C VAL A 146 18.79 -6.28 -6.43
N ASP A 147 18.72 -7.07 -7.51
CA ASP A 147 17.87 -8.26 -7.63
C ASP A 147 16.36 -7.93 -7.50
N ALA A 148 15.98 -6.71 -7.91
CA ALA A 148 14.60 -6.26 -8.06
C ALA A 148 14.34 -5.81 -9.50
N TYR A 149 13.20 -6.19 -10.05
CA TYR A 149 12.77 -5.89 -11.42
C TYR A 149 11.45 -5.12 -11.37
N GLY A 150 11.17 -4.32 -12.42
CA GLY A 150 10.09 -3.33 -12.46
C GLY A 150 8.84 -3.72 -11.68
N GLY A 151 8.43 -2.86 -10.75
CA GLY A 151 7.50 -3.16 -9.66
C GLY A 151 8.04 -2.61 -8.34
N ILE A 152 7.41 -2.96 -7.22
CA ILE A 152 7.85 -2.49 -5.90
C ILE A 152 9.04 -3.34 -5.44
N PRO A 153 10.22 -2.74 -5.13
CA PRO A 153 11.40 -3.50 -4.73
C PRO A 153 11.24 -4.23 -3.40
N PHE A 154 10.63 -3.60 -2.39
CA PHE A 154 10.48 -4.16 -1.04
C PHE A 154 9.02 -4.08 -0.59
N PRO A 155 8.10 -4.90 -1.13
CA PRO A 155 6.68 -4.78 -0.83
C PRO A 155 6.32 -5.06 0.64
N VAL A 156 7.18 -5.78 1.37
CA VAL A 156 7.10 -5.95 2.82
C VAL A 156 8.38 -5.38 3.46
N PRO A 157 8.49 -4.04 3.60
CA PRO A 157 9.72 -3.41 4.05
C PRO A 157 9.99 -3.72 5.53
N LYS A 158 11.20 -4.19 5.82
CA LYS A 158 11.70 -4.48 7.17
C LYS A 158 12.55 -3.35 7.76
N LYS A 159 12.96 -2.38 6.93
CA LYS A 159 13.76 -1.21 7.32
C LYS A 159 13.21 0.06 6.67
N GLY A 160 13.30 1.20 7.35
CA GLY A 160 12.82 2.49 6.81
C GLY A 160 13.42 2.83 5.43
N ILE A 161 14.70 2.53 5.22
CA ILE A 161 15.36 2.75 3.92
C ILE A 161 14.73 1.94 2.77
N GLN A 162 14.11 0.79 3.03
CA GLN A 162 13.41 0.03 2.01
C GLN A 162 12.11 0.71 1.57
N ALA A 163 11.39 1.32 2.51
CA ALA A 163 10.22 2.15 2.20
C ALA A 163 10.62 3.40 1.39
N ILE A 164 11.77 4.01 1.71
CA ILE A 164 12.34 5.11 0.91
C ILE A 164 12.63 4.64 -0.51
N TRP A 165 13.26 3.46 -0.69
CA TRP A 165 13.52 2.91 -2.02
C TRP A 165 12.23 2.62 -2.80
N ASN A 166 11.18 2.12 -2.17
CA ASN A 166 9.88 1.95 -2.82
C ASN A 166 9.31 3.28 -3.32
N HIS A 167 9.48 4.36 -2.55
CA HIS A 167 9.09 5.70 -2.99
C HIS A 167 9.99 6.23 -4.12
N ILE A 168 11.29 5.94 -4.13
CA ILE A 168 12.18 6.40 -5.21
C ILE A 168 11.89 5.63 -6.51
N ALA A 169 11.69 4.32 -6.42
CA ALA A 169 11.53 3.41 -7.55
C ALA A 169 10.06 3.09 -7.88
N ARG A 170 9.11 3.95 -7.48
CA ARG A 170 7.67 3.70 -7.73
C ARG A 170 7.38 3.52 -9.22
N TYR A 171 6.44 2.63 -9.51
CA TYR A 171 5.82 2.42 -10.81
C TYR A 171 4.68 3.43 -11.02
#